data_AF-A0A8X8WR06-F1
#
_entry.id   AF-A0A8X8WR06-F1
#
_cell.length_a   1.000
_cell.length_b   1.000
_cell.length_c   1.000
_cell.angle_alpha   90.00
_cell.angle_beta   90.00
_cell.angle_gamma   90.00
#
_symmetry.space_group_name_H-M   'P 1'
#
loop_
_entity.id
_entity.type
_entity.pdbx_description
1 polymer ?
#
loop_
_entity_poly.entity_id
_entity_poly.type
_entity_poly.pdbx_seq_one_letter_code
_entity_poly.pdbx_strand_id
1 'polypeptide(L)'
;MQWSNVQYHLSFSSSSSHTTRTKPTQKNHLACPNQSGMAAKKVAIVGAGISGILACKHALDPVVFEARSCVGGVWCSTIDSTRLQTPKEYFEFSDFAWPDSVAEAFPDHSQVLDYVRSYAVHFEVVPRIRFGSKVTSLDYCLSSDGDGGGGDWRLWGGSGEAFSCKGKWKVVVEDVLQPLKPPMVLILSFSVCVCVRYVSFTHSMNYAAMGKIQAAKFTENKRVVVGFQKSAVDTAAEIAKNNGPKHPCTLLFRRVHWTGSEDMVKFTFKNLTRFSELMVHKTEEGLILWFLALVLSPLRWIFSKLVECYLRWIYPLNKYNMVPKHSFLKQICSCMFMILPRDFYGRVREGSLILRKSDVVGFYEKGLVLDGGTSHLEADIVIFATGYKSDEKITGIFSSLEFKKCIIGSSAPFYR
;
A
#
# COMPACT_ATOMS: atom_id res chain seq x y z
N MET A 1 18.98 18.01 -7.31
CA MET A 1 18.14 19.13 -7.77
C MET A 1 17.33 19.62 -6.58
N GLN A 2 17.55 20.90 -6.27
CA GLN A 2 17.04 21.76 -5.19
C GLN A 2 16.14 21.17 -4.09
N TRP A 3 16.68 21.22 -2.88
CA TRP A 3 15.98 21.13 -1.62
C TRP A 3 15.16 22.41 -1.41
N SER A 4 13.84 22.30 -1.34
CA SER A 4 12.98 23.37 -0.84
C SER A 4 12.92 23.28 0.68
N ASN A 5 13.52 24.28 1.33
CA ASN A 5 13.42 24.58 2.75
C ASN A 5 11.96 24.67 3.20
N VAL A 6 11.58 23.90 4.22
CA VAL A 6 10.45 24.23 5.10
C VAL A 6 11.01 24.25 6.53
N GLN A 7 11.23 25.46 7.04
CA GLN A 7 11.55 25.70 8.45
C GLN A 7 10.30 25.38 9.29
N TYR A 8 10.39 24.41 10.19
CA TYR A 8 9.51 24.38 11.35
C TYR A 8 10.17 25.20 12.46
N HIS A 9 9.57 26.35 12.80
CA HIS A 9 9.90 27.07 14.02
C HIS A 9 9.30 26.31 15.22
N LEU A 10 10.11 25.52 15.90
CA LEU A 10 9.84 25.03 17.25
C LEU A 10 10.66 25.86 18.23
N SER A 11 9.98 26.73 18.98
CA SER A 11 10.59 27.46 20.08
C SER A 11 10.83 26.50 21.25
N PHE A 12 12.09 26.24 21.58
CA PHE A 12 12.47 25.57 22.82
C PHE A 12 13.13 26.60 23.76
N SER A 13 12.58 26.72 24.97
CA SER A 13 13.25 27.39 26.08
C SER A 13 14.34 26.49 26.64
N SER A 14 15.57 26.98 26.67
CA SER A 14 16.70 26.31 27.30
C SER A 14 16.67 26.49 28.82
N SER A 15 16.80 25.41 29.58
CA SER A 15 17.37 25.47 30.92
C SER A 15 18.46 24.40 31.06
N SER A 16 19.69 24.90 31.23
CA SER A 16 20.87 24.13 31.57
C SER A 16 20.83 23.77 33.06
N SER A 17 21.14 22.52 33.41
CA SER A 17 21.73 22.25 34.72
C SER A 17 22.55 20.95 34.72
N HIS A 18 23.68 21.04 35.43
CA HIS A 18 24.76 20.08 35.51
C HIS A 18 24.36 18.73 36.11
N THR A 19 24.91 17.67 35.53
CA THR A 19 24.83 16.29 36.00
C THR A 19 25.71 16.09 37.24
N THR A 20 25.10 15.80 38.39
CA THR A 20 25.74 15.01 39.47
C THR A 20 24.79 13.89 39.88
N ARG A 21 25.35 12.67 39.94
CA ARG A 21 24.63 11.41 40.12
C ARG A 21 24.35 11.19 41.60
N THR A 22 23.09 11.27 42.03
CA THR A 22 22.62 10.85 43.35
C THR A 22 21.43 9.90 43.25
N LYS A 23 21.39 8.91 44.16
CA LYS A 23 20.42 7.80 44.23
C LYS A 23 18.96 8.31 44.36
N PRO A 24 17.95 7.56 43.87
CA PRO A 24 16.58 8.06 43.82
C PRO A 24 15.95 8.05 45.22
N THR A 25 15.61 9.24 45.71
CA THR A 25 14.71 9.44 46.85
C THR A 25 13.26 9.32 46.37
N GLN A 26 12.47 8.49 47.04
CA GLN A 26 11.02 8.40 46.89
C GLN A 26 10.39 9.78 47.08
N LYS A 27 9.91 10.40 45.99
CA LYS A 27 9.00 11.53 46.07
C LYS A 27 7.58 10.99 46.14
N ASN A 28 6.91 11.30 47.25
CA ASN A 28 5.47 11.09 47.43
C ASN A 28 4.71 11.73 46.26
N HIS A 29 4.15 10.88 45.38
CA HIS A 29 3.14 11.32 44.44
C HIS A 29 1.89 11.72 45.23
N LEU A 30 1.55 13.01 45.17
CA LEU A 30 0.21 13.48 45.49
C LEU A 30 -0.78 12.64 44.68
N ALA A 31 -1.58 11.85 45.38
CA ALA A 31 -2.60 11.00 44.81
C ALA A 31 -3.60 11.86 44.02
N CYS A 32 -3.87 11.45 42.78
CA CYS A 32 -5.00 11.96 42.02
C CYS A 32 -6.29 11.60 42.79
N PRO A 33 -7.25 12.53 42.97
CA PRO A 33 -8.47 12.21 43.71
C PRO A 33 -9.25 11.11 42.98
N ASN A 34 -9.84 10.20 43.77
CA ASN A 34 -10.67 9.06 43.38
C ASN A 34 -11.31 9.16 41.97
N GLN A 35 -10.81 8.33 41.04
CA GLN A 35 -11.43 8.06 39.74
C GLN A 35 -12.61 7.08 39.88
N SER A 36 -13.62 7.41 40.68
CA SER A 36 -14.91 6.72 40.62
C SER A 36 -15.80 7.46 39.60
N GLY A 37 -15.73 7.08 38.33
CA GLY A 37 -16.69 7.55 37.31
C GLY A 37 -16.18 7.88 35.89
N MET A 38 -15.01 7.41 35.44
CA MET A 38 -14.68 7.53 34.00
C MET A 38 -15.48 6.50 33.19
N ALA A 39 -16.48 6.96 32.43
CA ALA A 39 -17.13 6.15 31.41
C ALA A 39 -16.06 5.55 30.47
N ALA A 40 -16.15 4.24 30.20
CA ALA A 40 -15.21 3.53 29.33
C ALA A 40 -15.08 4.24 27.98
N LYS A 41 -13.86 4.67 27.63
CA LYS A 41 -13.57 5.34 26.36
C LYS A 41 -13.53 4.29 25.26
N LYS A 42 -14.45 4.38 24.30
CA LYS A 42 -14.55 3.46 23.16
C LYS A 42 -13.66 3.90 22.00
N VAL A 43 -12.96 2.95 21.38
CA VAL A 43 -12.11 3.19 20.20
C VAL A 43 -12.82 2.64 18.96
N ALA A 44 -13.08 3.49 17.97
CA ALA A 44 -13.60 3.06 16.68
C ALA A 44 -12.45 2.80 15.70
N ILE A 45 -12.45 1.63 15.06
CA ILE A 45 -11.46 1.23 14.05
C ILE A 45 -12.17 1.00 12.72
N VAL A 46 -11.65 1.56 11.64
CA VAL A 46 -12.24 1.46 10.30
C VAL A 46 -11.46 0.47 9.45
N GLY A 47 -12.09 -0.67 9.16
CA GLY A 47 -11.56 -1.77 8.35
C GLY A 47 -10.92 -2.88 9.19
N ALA A 48 -11.17 -4.13 8.80
CA ALA A 48 -10.57 -5.36 9.34
C ALA A 48 -9.48 -5.92 8.41
N GLY A 49 -8.65 -5.02 7.85
CA GLY A 49 -7.36 -5.38 7.25
C GLY A 49 -6.28 -5.60 8.30
N ILE A 50 -5.04 -5.87 7.86
CA ILE A 50 -3.88 -6.10 8.75
C ILE A 50 -3.73 -4.99 9.79
N SER A 51 -3.78 -3.72 9.37
CA SER A 51 -3.66 -2.58 10.29
C SER A 51 -4.80 -2.52 11.31
N GLY A 52 -6.02 -2.86 10.89
CA GLY A 52 -7.20 -2.82 11.75
C GLY A 52 -7.20 -3.92 12.81
N ILE A 53 -6.78 -5.14 12.45
CA ILE A 53 -6.67 -6.23 13.42
C ILE A 53 -5.58 -5.96 14.45
N LEU A 54 -4.44 -5.39 14.04
CA LEU A 54 -3.37 -4.97 14.95
C LEU A 54 -3.83 -3.86 15.88
N ALA A 55 -4.49 -2.82 15.33
CA ALA A 55 -5.04 -1.74 16.13
C ALA A 55 -6.06 -2.26 17.16
N CYS A 56 -6.91 -3.21 16.78
CA CYS A 56 -7.92 -3.79 17.67
C CYS A 56 -7.30 -4.58 18.82
N LYS A 57 -6.23 -5.31 18.55
CA LYS A 57 -5.52 -6.05 19.59
C LYS A 57 -4.94 -5.13 20.67
N HIS A 58 -4.39 -3.98 20.29
CA HIS A 58 -3.71 -3.08 21.22
C HIS A 58 -4.60 -1.97 21.82
N ALA A 59 -5.80 -1.77 21.26
CA ALA A 59 -6.72 -0.74 21.74
C ALA A 59 -7.54 -1.21 22.96
N LEU A 60 -7.82 -0.26 23.86
CA LEU A 60 -8.77 -0.43 24.97
C LEU A 60 -10.21 -0.25 24.46
N ASP A 61 -11.09 -1.21 24.76
CA ASP A 61 -12.51 -1.24 24.36
C ASP A 61 -12.78 -0.87 22.88
N PRO A 62 -12.20 -1.60 21.90
CA PRO A 62 -12.33 -1.28 20.49
C PRO A 62 -13.59 -1.89 19.84
N VAL A 63 -14.12 -1.17 18.85
CA VAL A 63 -15.11 -1.66 17.90
C VAL A 63 -14.56 -1.48 16.48
N VAL A 64 -14.47 -2.57 15.73
CA VAL A 64 -14.00 -2.54 14.34
C VAL A 64 -15.21 -2.55 13.40
N PHE A 65 -15.26 -1.63 12.44
CA PHE A 65 -16.26 -1.59 11.38
C PHE A 65 -15.63 -2.06 10.07
N GLU A 66 -16.09 -3.19 9.53
CA GLU A 66 -15.62 -3.75 8.25
C GLU A 66 -16.76 -3.77 7.23
N ALA A 67 -16.51 -3.20 6.06
CA ALA A 67 -17.51 -3.08 5.00
C ALA A 67 -17.85 -4.43 4.35
N ARG A 68 -16.91 -5.38 4.33
CA ARG A 68 -17.13 -6.71 3.76
C ARG A 68 -17.49 -7.73 4.84
N SER A 69 -17.66 -8.98 4.42
CA SER A 69 -17.93 -10.14 5.28
C SER A 69 -16.68 -10.92 5.68
N CYS A 70 -15.46 -10.39 5.41
CA CYS A 70 -14.21 -11.10 5.64
C CYS A 70 -13.15 -10.23 6.36
N VAL A 71 -12.34 -10.89 7.17
CA VAL A 71 -11.07 -10.34 7.70
C VAL A 71 -9.97 -10.55 6.67
N GLY A 72 -9.07 -9.58 6.55
CA GLY A 72 -7.86 -9.71 5.73
C GLY A 72 -7.59 -8.54 4.79
N GLY A 73 -8.54 -7.61 4.64
CA GLY A 73 -8.32 -6.42 3.83
C GLY A 73 -8.07 -6.77 2.35
N VAL A 74 -6.97 -6.26 1.80
CA VAL A 74 -6.59 -6.48 0.40
C VAL A 74 -6.46 -7.97 0.07
N TRP A 75 -6.04 -8.79 1.03
CA TRP A 75 -5.84 -10.23 0.84
C TRP A 75 -7.13 -11.03 0.59
N CYS A 76 -8.32 -10.51 0.93
CA CYS A 76 -9.57 -11.18 0.59
C CYS A 76 -9.89 -11.15 -0.92
N SER A 77 -9.29 -10.23 -1.69
CA SER A 77 -9.65 -10.01 -3.09
C SER A 77 -8.44 -9.49 -3.86
N THR A 78 -7.57 -10.43 -4.24
CA THR A 78 -6.38 -10.16 -5.05
C THR A 78 -6.32 -11.09 -6.26
N ILE A 79 -5.39 -10.83 -7.17
CA ILE A 79 -5.11 -11.69 -8.33
C ILE A 79 -4.63 -13.06 -7.81
N ASP A 80 -5.02 -14.16 -8.45
CA ASP A 80 -4.70 -15.52 -7.97
C ASP A 80 -3.19 -15.75 -7.84
N SER A 81 -2.40 -15.22 -8.78
CA SER A 81 -0.94 -15.32 -8.75
C SER A 81 -0.26 -14.45 -7.67
N THR A 82 -1.01 -13.70 -6.85
CA THR A 82 -0.43 -12.78 -5.87
C THR A 82 0.35 -13.54 -4.79
N ARG A 83 1.56 -13.07 -4.51
CA ARG A 83 2.47 -13.57 -3.47
C ARG A 83 3.10 -12.41 -2.71
N LEU A 84 3.60 -12.68 -1.50
CA LEU A 84 4.39 -11.69 -0.77
C LEU A 84 5.57 -11.18 -1.60
N GLN A 85 5.93 -9.92 -1.37
CA GLN A 85 7.15 -9.29 -1.92
C GLN A 85 8.28 -9.17 -0.90
N THR A 86 7.98 -9.59 0.31
CA THR A 86 8.86 -9.59 1.47
C THR A 86 8.92 -11.03 1.96
N PRO A 87 10.09 -11.56 2.35
CA PRO A 87 10.15 -12.91 2.92
C PRO A 87 9.26 -13.00 4.16
N LYS A 88 8.60 -14.14 4.36
CA LYS A 88 7.57 -14.29 5.40
C LYS A 88 8.05 -13.92 6.80
N GLU A 89 9.33 -14.15 7.11
CA GLU A 89 9.96 -13.84 8.40
C GLU A 89 9.98 -12.33 8.68
N TYR A 90 9.98 -11.50 7.64
CA TYR A 90 9.93 -10.03 7.75
C TYR A 90 8.51 -9.47 7.57
N PHE A 91 7.54 -10.33 7.29
CA PHE A 91 6.10 -10.01 7.26
C PHE A 91 5.37 -10.53 8.51
N GLU A 92 6.02 -11.37 9.29
CA GLU A 92 5.49 -11.98 10.51
C GLU A 92 5.16 -10.94 11.59
N PHE A 93 4.04 -11.16 12.28
CA PHE A 93 3.75 -10.43 13.52
C PHE A 93 4.71 -10.89 14.62
N SER A 94 5.29 -9.95 15.35
CA SER A 94 6.34 -10.22 16.35
C SER A 94 5.93 -11.19 17.47
N ASP A 95 4.64 -11.43 17.66
CA ASP A 95 4.07 -12.31 18.68
C ASP A 95 3.20 -13.43 18.11
N PHE A 96 3.33 -13.72 16.81
CA PHE A 96 2.59 -14.80 16.18
C PHE A 96 3.33 -15.36 14.98
N ALA A 97 4.05 -16.47 15.18
CA ALA A 97 4.86 -17.07 14.15
C ALA A 97 4.02 -17.66 13.00
N TRP A 98 4.59 -17.70 11.81
CA TRP A 98 4.02 -18.50 10.71
C TRP A 98 3.95 -19.97 11.10
N PRO A 99 2.88 -20.71 10.71
CA PRO A 99 2.84 -22.15 10.94
C PRO A 99 3.90 -22.88 10.12
N ASP A 100 4.47 -23.95 10.68
CA ASP A 100 5.51 -24.77 10.04
C ASP A 100 5.06 -25.37 8.69
N SER A 101 3.75 -25.50 8.47
CA SER A 101 3.16 -25.98 7.22
C SER A 101 3.41 -25.06 6.03
N VAL A 102 3.70 -23.77 6.25
CA VAL A 102 4.02 -22.80 5.19
C VAL A 102 5.52 -22.84 4.93
N ALA A 103 5.97 -23.71 4.04
CA ALA A 103 7.40 -23.88 3.75
C ALA A 103 7.97 -22.77 2.84
N GLU A 104 7.12 -22.10 2.05
CA GLU A 104 7.55 -21.08 1.11
C GLU A 104 8.01 -19.80 1.81
N ALA A 105 9.15 -19.28 1.38
CA ALA A 105 9.63 -17.98 1.88
C ALA A 105 8.80 -16.79 1.39
N PHE A 106 8.08 -16.94 0.26
CA PHE A 106 7.15 -15.95 -0.27
C PHE A 106 5.77 -16.59 -0.46
N PRO A 107 5.01 -16.74 0.64
CA PRO A 107 3.67 -17.33 0.63
C PRO A 107 2.74 -16.64 -0.38
N ASP A 108 1.82 -17.41 -0.94
CA ASP A 108 0.76 -16.85 -1.77
C ASP A 108 -0.37 -16.21 -0.96
N HIS A 109 -1.25 -15.51 -1.66
CA HIS A 109 -2.33 -14.78 -1.04
C HIS A 109 -3.25 -15.63 -0.16
N SER A 110 -3.42 -16.92 -0.45
CA SER A 110 -4.26 -17.81 0.35
C SER A 110 -3.60 -18.11 1.70
N GLN A 111 -2.31 -18.46 1.67
CA GLN A 111 -1.50 -18.67 2.87
C GLN A 111 -1.41 -17.41 3.73
N VAL A 112 -1.25 -16.23 3.11
CA VAL A 112 -1.25 -14.94 3.83
C VAL A 112 -2.61 -14.67 4.48
N LEU A 113 -3.71 -14.89 3.75
CA LEU A 113 -5.05 -14.69 4.26
C LEU A 113 -5.36 -15.61 5.44
N ASP A 114 -4.95 -16.87 5.36
CA ASP A 114 -5.12 -17.85 6.45
C ASP A 114 -4.29 -17.50 7.68
N TYR A 115 -3.05 -17.02 7.50
CA TYR A 115 -2.23 -16.51 8.59
C TYR A 115 -2.87 -15.30 9.29
N VAL A 116 -3.33 -14.32 8.51
CA VAL A 116 -4.00 -13.11 9.05
C VAL A 116 -5.30 -13.45 9.77
N ARG A 117 -6.07 -14.42 9.26
CA ARG A 117 -7.29 -14.92 9.93
C ARG A 117 -6.96 -15.66 11.21
N SER A 118 -5.93 -16.52 11.19
CA SER A 118 -5.48 -17.26 12.37
C SER A 118 -5.04 -16.31 13.48
N TYR A 119 -4.34 -15.23 13.14
CA TYR A 119 -4.00 -14.16 14.08
C TYR A 119 -5.25 -13.51 14.71
N ALA A 120 -6.22 -13.11 13.87
CA ALA A 120 -7.44 -12.45 14.33
C ALA A 120 -8.29 -13.36 15.24
N VAL A 121 -8.30 -14.67 14.99
CA VAL A 121 -8.96 -15.66 15.85
C VAL A 121 -8.19 -15.85 17.14
N HIS A 122 -6.87 -16.05 17.08
CA HIS A 122 -6.02 -16.29 18.24
C HIS A 122 -6.08 -15.16 19.27
N PHE A 123 -6.10 -13.90 18.82
CA PHE A 123 -6.18 -12.73 19.70
C PHE A 123 -7.61 -12.21 19.93
N GLU A 124 -8.64 -13.03 19.64
CA GLU A 124 -10.06 -12.70 19.86
C GLU A 124 -10.48 -11.34 19.28
N VAL A 125 -9.93 -11.01 18.11
CA VAL A 125 -10.27 -9.79 17.38
C VAL A 125 -11.61 -9.96 16.67
N VAL A 126 -11.89 -11.15 16.12
CA VAL A 126 -13.09 -11.43 15.31
C VAL A 126 -14.40 -11.03 16.00
N PRO A 127 -14.66 -11.36 17.28
CA PRO A 127 -15.89 -10.96 17.97
C PRO A 127 -16.08 -9.44 18.10
N ARG A 128 -15.01 -8.64 17.96
CA ARG A 128 -15.02 -7.17 18.04
C ARG A 128 -15.29 -6.51 16.69
N ILE A 129 -15.44 -7.30 15.63
CA ILE A 129 -15.69 -6.83 14.26
C ILE A 129 -17.18 -6.83 13.96
N ARG A 130 -17.67 -5.68 13.50
CA ARG A 130 -18.97 -5.53 12.85
C ARG A 130 -18.77 -5.62 11.34
N PHE A 131 -19.06 -6.78 10.78
CA PHE A 131 -19.04 -6.99 9.33
C PHE A 131 -20.25 -6.33 8.64
N GLY A 132 -20.15 -6.13 7.32
CA GLY A 132 -21.18 -5.43 6.55
C GLY A 132 -21.39 -3.97 6.98
N SER A 133 -20.50 -3.41 7.80
CA SER A 133 -20.63 -2.09 8.40
C SER A 133 -19.64 -1.13 7.75
N LYS A 134 -20.10 -0.41 6.72
CA LYS A 134 -19.26 0.52 5.97
C LYS A 134 -19.32 1.91 6.59
N VAL A 135 -18.17 2.41 7.06
CA VAL A 135 -18.06 3.80 7.52
C VAL A 135 -18.11 4.74 6.31
N THR A 136 -19.07 5.65 6.29
CA THR A 136 -19.31 6.60 5.19
C THR A 136 -18.98 8.04 5.57
N SER A 137 -18.98 8.36 6.87
CA SER A 137 -18.64 9.69 7.37
C SER A 137 -17.99 9.64 8.75
N LEU A 138 -16.94 10.43 8.95
CA LEU A 138 -16.27 10.73 10.21
C LEU A 138 -16.28 12.24 10.45
N ASP A 139 -16.72 12.62 11.63
CA ASP A 139 -16.78 14.02 12.07
C ASP A 139 -16.31 14.18 13.52
N TYR A 140 -15.57 15.24 13.82
CA TYR A 140 -15.04 15.49 15.15
C TYR A 140 -15.87 16.58 15.85
N CYS A 141 -16.54 16.21 16.93
CA CYS A 141 -17.41 17.09 17.69
C CYS A 141 -16.75 17.47 19.01
N LEU A 142 -16.58 18.77 19.27
CA LEU A 142 -16.23 19.27 20.60
C LEU A 142 -17.47 19.29 21.49
N SER A 143 -17.33 18.95 22.78
CA SER A 143 -18.41 19.15 23.74
C SER A 143 -18.71 20.65 23.87
N SER A 144 -19.97 21.00 23.61
CA SER A 144 -20.49 22.37 23.45
C SER A 144 -20.57 23.20 24.74
N ASP A 145 -19.51 23.22 25.55
CA ASP A 145 -19.37 24.12 26.70
C ASP A 145 -18.29 25.17 26.41
N GLY A 146 -18.63 26.13 25.54
CA GLY A 146 -17.75 27.25 25.20
C GLY A 146 -17.99 27.79 23.80
N ASP A 147 -18.44 29.03 23.75
CA ASP A 147 -18.77 29.82 22.57
C ASP A 147 -17.64 29.90 21.52
N GLY A 148 -18.05 29.87 20.25
CA GLY A 148 -17.40 30.54 19.12
C GLY A 148 -15.93 30.24 18.79
N GLY A 149 -15.72 29.54 17.67
CA GLY A 149 -14.57 29.81 16.81
C GLY A 149 -13.80 28.59 16.37
N GLY A 150 -13.86 28.29 15.06
CA GLY A 150 -13.01 27.29 14.43
C GLY A 150 -11.55 27.56 14.73
N GLY A 151 -10.89 26.65 15.45
CA GLY A 151 -9.52 26.90 15.88
C GLY A 151 -8.77 25.80 16.61
N ASP A 152 -9.32 24.59 16.80
CA ASP A 152 -8.66 23.61 17.70
C ASP A 152 -8.53 22.18 17.15
N TRP A 153 -8.20 22.08 15.86
CA TRP A 153 -7.73 20.83 15.23
C TRP A 153 -6.43 20.29 15.87
N ARG A 154 -5.69 21.12 16.61
CA ARG A 154 -4.46 20.75 17.34
C ARG A 154 -4.70 19.71 18.44
N LEU A 155 -5.93 19.62 18.96
CA LEU A 155 -6.32 18.63 19.97
C LEU A 155 -6.55 17.21 19.41
N TRP A 156 -6.50 17.04 18.09
CA TRP A 156 -6.71 15.73 17.46
C TRP A 156 -5.47 14.82 17.54
N GLY A 157 -4.26 15.40 17.46
CA GLY A 157 -3.04 14.62 17.22
C GLY A 157 -1.78 15.15 17.89
N GLY A 158 -1.87 15.84 19.03
CA GLY A 158 -0.69 16.55 19.55
C GLY A 158 -0.68 16.97 21.02
N SER A 159 -1.58 16.48 21.87
CA SER A 159 -1.46 16.74 23.32
C SER A 159 -0.44 15.82 24.02
N GLY A 160 0.13 14.84 23.32
CA GLY A 160 0.94 13.77 23.91
C GLY A 160 0.12 12.69 24.64
N GLU A 161 -1.20 12.86 24.71
CA GLU A 161 -2.14 11.95 25.37
C GLU A 161 -2.93 11.13 24.34
N ALA A 162 -3.20 9.86 24.65
CA ALA A 162 -3.89 8.93 23.74
C ALA A 162 -5.36 9.30 23.47
N PHE A 163 -5.98 10.14 24.31
CA PHE A 163 -7.37 10.54 24.19
C PHE A 163 -7.54 12.04 24.47
N SER A 164 -8.20 12.77 23.57
CA SER A 164 -8.68 14.12 23.86
C SER A 164 -9.68 14.09 25.02
N CYS A 165 -9.54 15.00 25.98
CA CYS A 165 -10.46 15.14 27.10
C CYS A 165 -11.75 15.90 26.74
N LYS A 166 -11.81 16.53 25.55
CA LYS A 166 -12.90 17.46 25.16
C LYS A 166 -13.62 17.12 23.86
N GLY A 167 -13.07 16.23 23.03
CA GLY A 167 -13.66 15.91 21.72
C GLY A 167 -14.13 14.46 21.59
N LYS A 168 -15.21 14.27 20.83
CA LYS A 168 -15.78 12.96 20.48
C LYS A 168 -15.83 12.82 18.96
N TRP A 169 -15.71 11.59 18.47
CA TRP A 169 -15.89 11.26 17.07
C TRP A 169 -17.32 10.80 16.82
N LYS A 170 -17.99 11.42 15.85
CA LYS A 170 -19.23 10.94 15.25
C LYS A 170 -18.88 10.08 14.05
N VAL A 171 -19.28 8.81 14.11
CA VAL A 171 -19.04 7.82 13.05
C VAL A 171 -20.39 7.47 12.41
N VAL A 172 -20.52 7.68 11.11
CA VAL A 172 -21.70 7.28 10.34
C VAL A 172 -21.38 5.97 9.63
N VAL A 173 -22.25 4.98 9.85
CA VAL A 173 -22.07 3.61 9.35
C VAL A 173 -23.30 3.23 8.53
N GLU A 174 -23.06 2.70 7.34
CA GLU A 174 -24.05 2.12 6.44
C GLU A 174 -24.01 0.60 6.56
N ASP A 175 -25.18 -0.03 6.74
CA ASP A 175 -25.31 -1.49 6.66
C ASP A 175 -25.40 -1.92 5.19
N VAL A 176 -24.34 -2.58 4.72
CA VAL A 176 -24.19 -3.04 3.34
C VAL A 176 -25.05 -4.27 3.05
N LEU A 177 -25.52 -5.00 4.08
CA LEU A 177 -26.33 -6.21 3.93
C LEU A 177 -27.83 -5.89 3.80
N GLN A 178 -28.28 -4.68 4.17
CA GLN A 178 -29.67 -4.21 4.00
C GLN A 178 -29.74 -2.76 3.49
N PRO A 179 -29.41 -2.52 2.20
CA PRO A 179 -29.47 -1.17 1.63
C PRO A 179 -30.92 -0.75 1.38
N LEU A 180 -31.57 -0.10 2.35
CA LEU A 180 -32.87 0.55 2.15
C LEU A 180 -32.71 1.90 1.43
N LYS A 181 -32.58 1.87 0.08
CA LYS A 181 -33.13 2.84 -0.92
C LYS A 181 -32.59 2.58 -2.35
N PRO A 182 -33.38 2.92 -3.40
CA PRO A 182 -33.09 2.52 -4.78
C PRO A 182 -31.90 3.26 -5.38
N PRO A 183 -31.23 2.68 -6.39
CA PRO A 183 -30.06 3.27 -7.02
C PRO A 183 -30.42 4.58 -7.74
N MET A 184 -29.50 5.55 -7.66
CA MET A 184 -29.54 6.79 -8.42
C MET A 184 -29.42 6.48 -9.92
N VAL A 185 -30.47 6.78 -10.69
CA VAL A 185 -30.45 6.74 -12.16
C VAL A 185 -29.75 8.00 -12.66
N LEU A 186 -28.58 7.83 -13.27
CA LEU A 186 -27.90 8.89 -14.02
C LEU A 186 -28.51 8.97 -15.42
N ILE A 187 -29.25 10.05 -15.70
CA ILE A 187 -29.60 10.44 -17.07
C ILE A 187 -28.36 11.14 -17.64
N LEU A 188 -27.60 10.41 -18.46
CA LEU A 188 -26.50 10.95 -19.23
C LEU A 188 -27.04 11.40 -20.59
N SER A 189 -26.64 12.58 -21.07
CA SER A 189 -27.14 13.16 -22.32
C SER A 189 -26.75 12.37 -23.58
N PHE A 190 -25.89 11.36 -23.48
CA PHE A 190 -25.65 10.36 -24.52
C PHE A 190 -25.30 9.00 -23.88
N SER A 191 -26.06 7.96 -24.23
CA SER A 191 -25.65 6.56 -24.11
C SER A 191 -25.47 6.03 -25.52
N VAL A 192 -24.25 5.63 -25.88
CA VAL A 192 -23.98 4.94 -27.14
C VAL A 192 -23.89 3.46 -26.80
N CYS A 193 -25.00 2.75 -26.97
CA CYS A 193 -25.01 1.29 -27.05
C CYS A 193 -24.94 0.93 -28.54
N VAL A 194 -23.75 0.64 -29.02
CA VAL A 194 -23.52 0.08 -30.36
C VAL A 194 -22.68 -1.17 -30.18
N CYS A 195 -23.27 -2.33 -30.45
CA CYS A 195 -22.57 -3.60 -30.53
C CYS A 195 -21.69 -3.63 -31.80
N VAL A 196 -20.49 -3.07 -31.71
CA VAL A 196 -19.35 -3.39 -32.60
C VAL A 196 -18.31 -4.09 -31.72
N ARG A 197 -17.50 -5.00 -32.27
CA ARG A 197 -16.44 -5.72 -31.53
C ARG A 197 -15.39 -4.72 -31.00
N TYR A 198 -15.65 -4.10 -29.86
CA TYR A 198 -14.73 -3.19 -29.19
C TYR A 198 -13.76 -3.93 -28.28
N VAL A 199 -12.57 -3.35 -28.15
CA VAL A 199 -11.61 -3.63 -27.08
C VAL A 199 -12.33 -3.49 -25.74
N SER A 200 -12.25 -4.52 -24.89
CA SER A 200 -12.84 -4.46 -23.54
C SER A 200 -11.87 -3.79 -22.56
N PHE A 201 -12.37 -2.91 -21.71
CA PHE A 201 -11.56 -2.18 -20.73
C PHE A 201 -11.92 -2.57 -19.31
N THR A 202 -10.92 -2.77 -18.46
CA THR A 202 -11.13 -3.00 -17.02
C THR A 202 -9.94 -2.49 -16.21
N HIS A 203 -10.15 -2.22 -14.92
CA HIS A 203 -9.05 -1.91 -13.99
C HIS A 203 -8.59 -3.20 -13.28
N SER A 204 -7.31 -3.26 -12.90
CA SER A 204 -6.74 -4.40 -12.16
C SER A 204 -7.53 -4.79 -10.90
N MET A 205 -8.14 -3.80 -10.22
CA MET A 205 -9.03 -4.03 -9.08
C MET A 205 -10.29 -4.83 -9.44
N ASN A 206 -10.93 -4.49 -10.56
CA ASN A 206 -12.13 -5.19 -11.02
C ASN A 206 -11.77 -6.59 -11.52
N TYR A 207 -10.62 -6.72 -12.19
CA TYR A 207 -10.10 -8.03 -12.60
C TYR A 207 -9.86 -8.94 -11.40
N ALA A 208 -9.22 -8.44 -10.34
CA ALA A 208 -9.03 -9.19 -9.09
C ALA A 208 -10.36 -9.59 -8.43
N ALA A 209 -11.38 -8.73 -8.51
CA ALA A 209 -12.69 -8.98 -7.91
C ALA A 209 -13.54 -10.05 -8.64
N MET A 210 -13.22 -10.40 -9.89
CA MET A 210 -13.94 -11.44 -10.66
C MET A 210 -13.76 -12.85 -10.04
N GLY A 211 -12.69 -13.04 -9.28
CA GLY A 211 -12.27 -14.36 -8.80
C GLY A 211 -11.62 -15.20 -9.89
N LYS A 212 -10.80 -16.18 -9.46
CA LYS A 212 -9.90 -16.97 -10.32
C LYS A 212 -10.55 -17.52 -11.60
N ILE A 213 -11.68 -18.21 -11.48
CA ILE A 213 -12.32 -18.90 -12.61
C ILE A 213 -12.86 -17.90 -13.63
N GLN A 214 -13.54 -16.84 -13.17
CA GLN A 214 -14.11 -15.85 -14.07
C GLN A 214 -13.00 -14.98 -14.71
N ALA A 215 -11.97 -14.62 -13.95
CA ALA A 215 -10.81 -13.88 -14.44
C ALA A 215 -10.07 -14.64 -15.55
N ALA A 216 -9.85 -15.95 -15.37
CA ALA A 216 -9.23 -16.81 -16.39
C ALA A 216 -10.07 -16.87 -17.67
N LYS A 217 -11.38 -17.15 -17.55
CA LYS A 217 -12.33 -17.15 -18.68
C LYS A 217 -12.44 -15.79 -19.37
N PHE A 218 -12.33 -14.70 -18.60
CA PHE A 218 -12.39 -13.36 -19.15
C PHE A 218 -11.24 -13.10 -20.13
N THR A 219 -10.02 -13.60 -19.84
CA THR A 219 -8.81 -13.40 -20.64
C THR A 219 -8.47 -14.53 -21.60
N GLU A 220 -9.16 -15.66 -21.51
CA GLU A 220 -8.90 -16.86 -22.30
C GLU A 220 -8.97 -16.58 -23.81
N ASN A 221 -7.94 -17.02 -24.56
CA ASN A 221 -7.82 -16.87 -26.01
C ASN A 221 -7.94 -15.42 -26.52
N LYS A 222 -7.56 -14.45 -25.69
CA LYS A 222 -7.60 -13.01 -26.00
C LYS A 222 -6.23 -12.37 -25.87
N ARG A 223 -5.96 -11.38 -26.71
CA ARG A 223 -4.78 -10.52 -26.62
C ARG A 223 -5.04 -9.45 -25.58
N VAL A 224 -4.26 -9.47 -24.52
CA VAL A 224 -4.45 -8.59 -23.37
C VAL A 224 -3.29 -7.62 -23.26
N VAL A 225 -3.60 -6.34 -23.09
CA VAL A 225 -2.60 -5.30 -22.81
C VAL A 225 -2.72 -4.87 -21.37
N VAL A 226 -1.59 -4.87 -20.66
CA VAL A 226 -1.52 -4.42 -19.26
C VAL A 226 -0.39 -3.42 -19.08
N GLY A 227 -0.46 -2.63 -18.01
CA GLY A 227 0.58 -1.65 -17.67
C GLY A 227 1.89 -2.28 -17.19
N PHE A 228 2.70 -1.53 -16.44
CA PHE A 228 3.95 -2.02 -15.88
C PHE A 228 4.20 -1.52 -14.46
N GLN A 229 4.00 -2.44 -13.53
CA GLN A 229 4.28 -2.39 -12.09
C GLN A 229 3.91 -3.78 -11.54
N LYS A 230 4.05 -4.02 -10.24
CA LYS A 230 3.81 -5.35 -9.66
C LYS A 230 2.50 -6.01 -10.08
N SER A 231 1.34 -5.36 -9.87
CA SER A 231 0.04 -5.95 -10.26
C SER A 231 -0.03 -6.26 -11.75
N ALA A 232 0.56 -5.40 -12.59
CA ALA A 232 0.53 -5.58 -14.04
C ALA A 232 1.43 -6.73 -14.48
N VAL A 233 2.64 -6.82 -13.93
CA VAL A 233 3.63 -7.85 -14.23
C VAL A 233 3.12 -9.23 -13.81
N ASP A 234 2.47 -9.34 -12.65
CA ASP A 234 1.83 -10.58 -12.20
C ASP A 234 0.68 -11.00 -13.12
N THR A 235 -0.24 -10.07 -13.39
CA THR A 235 -1.36 -10.31 -14.29
C THR A 235 -0.87 -10.74 -15.67
N ALA A 236 0.16 -10.09 -16.19
CA ALA A 236 0.74 -10.42 -17.49
C ALA A 236 1.34 -11.83 -17.50
N ALA A 237 2.06 -12.20 -16.43
CA ALA A 237 2.66 -13.53 -16.32
C ALA A 237 1.61 -14.64 -16.19
N GLU A 238 0.53 -14.39 -15.44
CA GLU A 238 -0.60 -15.33 -15.33
C GLU A 238 -1.32 -15.51 -16.68
N ILE A 239 -1.64 -14.42 -17.37
CA ILE A 239 -2.31 -14.47 -18.69
C ILE A 239 -1.39 -15.11 -19.73
N ALA A 240 -0.11 -14.75 -19.77
CA ALA A 240 0.86 -15.35 -20.68
C ALA A 240 1.01 -16.86 -20.44
N LYS A 241 0.93 -17.30 -19.18
CA LYS A 241 0.93 -18.72 -18.84
C LYS A 241 -0.29 -19.46 -19.36
N ASN A 242 -1.47 -18.85 -19.25
CA ASN A 242 -2.73 -19.51 -19.61
C ASN A 242 -2.96 -19.50 -21.14
N ASN A 243 -2.59 -18.42 -21.82
CA ASN A 243 -2.87 -18.23 -23.24
C ASN A 243 -1.74 -18.68 -24.17
N GLY A 244 -0.50 -18.73 -23.67
CA GLY A 244 0.68 -19.07 -24.46
C GLY A 244 0.97 -18.09 -25.61
N PRO A 245 1.82 -18.46 -26.58
CA PRO A 245 2.24 -17.58 -27.66
C PRO A 245 1.15 -17.31 -28.72
N LYS A 246 0.08 -18.11 -28.75
CA LYS A 246 -1.03 -17.94 -29.70
C LYS A 246 -1.85 -16.67 -29.44
N HIS A 247 -2.06 -16.35 -28.17
CA HIS A 247 -2.79 -15.16 -27.72
C HIS A 247 -1.99 -14.42 -26.64
N PRO A 248 -0.88 -13.76 -27.04
CA PRO A 248 0.11 -13.26 -26.09
C PRO A 248 -0.43 -12.10 -25.26
N CYS A 249 0.10 -11.96 -24.04
CA CYS A 249 -0.11 -10.76 -23.24
C CYS A 249 0.96 -9.72 -23.57
N THR A 250 0.56 -8.48 -23.80
CA THR A 250 1.49 -7.36 -23.99
C THR A 250 1.56 -6.51 -22.73
N LEU A 251 2.78 -6.32 -22.26
CA LEU A 251 3.12 -5.47 -21.14
C LEU A 251 3.63 -4.12 -21.70
N LEU A 252 2.81 -3.09 -21.52
CA LEU A 252 2.98 -1.76 -22.09
C LEU A 252 3.48 -0.78 -21.02
N PHE A 253 4.57 -0.07 -21.31
CA PHE A 253 5.21 0.80 -20.32
C PHE A 253 5.84 2.06 -20.89
N ARG A 254 5.77 3.12 -20.08
CA ARG A 254 6.49 4.38 -20.30
C ARG A 254 7.84 4.38 -19.57
N ARG A 255 7.80 3.96 -18.31
CA ARG A 255 8.94 3.94 -17.39
C ARG A 255 9.25 2.51 -16.96
N VAL A 256 10.54 2.20 -16.91
CA VAL A 256 11.04 0.91 -16.45
C VAL A 256 11.58 1.04 -15.03
N HIS A 257 11.46 -0.04 -14.26
CA HIS A 257 11.91 -0.16 -12.89
C HIS A 257 12.85 -1.36 -12.79
N TRP A 258 13.83 -1.26 -11.89
CA TRP A 258 14.68 -2.38 -11.48
C TRP A 258 13.79 -3.48 -10.91
N THR A 259 14.05 -4.70 -11.34
CA THR A 259 13.32 -5.89 -10.89
C THR A 259 14.33 -6.98 -10.61
N GLY A 260 13.94 -8.02 -9.87
CA GLY A 260 14.86 -9.10 -9.56
C GLY A 260 14.19 -10.34 -9.00
N SER A 261 15.02 -11.30 -8.59
CA SER A 261 14.56 -12.61 -8.13
C SER A 261 14.17 -12.59 -6.65
N GLU A 262 13.41 -13.61 -6.26
CA GLU A 262 13.10 -13.95 -4.87
C GLU A 262 14.38 -14.04 -4.01
N ASP A 263 15.45 -14.66 -4.52
CA ASP A 263 16.70 -14.84 -3.78
C ASP A 263 17.46 -13.54 -3.52
N MET A 264 17.46 -12.63 -4.50
CA MET A 264 18.06 -11.31 -4.32
C MET A 264 17.31 -10.50 -3.26
N VAL A 265 15.97 -10.61 -3.23
CA VAL A 265 15.16 -9.96 -2.20
C VAL A 265 15.43 -10.58 -0.83
N LYS A 266 15.45 -11.92 -0.70
CA LYS A 266 15.84 -12.59 0.55
C LYS A 266 17.20 -12.12 1.06
N PHE A 267 18.19 -12.08 0.17
CA PHE A 267 19.51 -11.59 0.50
C PHE A 267 19.46 -10.13 0.97
N THR A 268 18.72 -9.27 0.27
CA THR A 268 18.56 -7.85 0.64
C THR A 268 17.98 -7.72 2.04
N PHE A 269 16.88 -8.41 2.34
CA PHE A 269 16.23 -8.36 3.66
C PHE A 269 17.12 -8.90 4.78
N LYS A 270 17.90 -9.96 4.56
CA LYS A 270 18.90 -10.45 5.52
C LYS A 270 19.97 -9.41 5.87
N ASN A 271 20.24 -8.47 4.96
CA ASN A 271 21.21 -7.40 5.18
C ASN A 271 20.58 -6.13 5.77
N LEU A 272 19.25 -6.06 5.93
CA LEU A 272 18.55 -4.95 6.60
C LEU A 272 18.71 -5.06 8.13
N THR A 273 19.91 -4.74 8.59
CA THR A 273 20.28 -4.78 10.01
C THR A 273 20.35 -3.37 10.59
N ARG A 274 20.33 -3.24 11.92
CA ARG A 274 20.60 -1.96 12.62
C ARG A 274 21.95 -1.35 12.23
N PHE A 275 22.94 -2.19 11.91
CA PHE A 275 24.23 -1.73 11.40
C PHE A 275 24.09 -1.10 10.01
N SER A 276 23.30 -1.71 9.12
CA SER A 276 23.08 -1.14 7.78
C SER A 276 22.38 0.23 7.81
N GLU A 277 21.58 0.50 8.84
CA GLU A 277 20.95 1.81 9.05
C GLU A 277 21.97 2.92 9.34
N LEU A 278 23.18 2.61 9.81
CA LEU A 278 24.24 3.60 10.04
C LEU A 278 24.72 4.25 8.73
N MET A 279 24.38 3.69 7.57
CA MET A 279 24.72 4.22 6.25
C MET A 279 23.66 5.19 5.69
N VAL A 280 22.61 5.49 6.47
CA VAL A 280 21.42 6.23 6.01
C VAL A 280 21.18 7.43 6.92
N HIS A 281 21.13 8.61 6.32
CA HIS A 281 20.71 9.83 7.03
C HIS A 281 19.24 9.74 7.44
N LYS A 282 18.96 10.07 8.70
CA LYS A 282 17.62 10.10 9.30
C LYS A 282 17.23 11.53 9.66
N THR A 283 15.93 11.80 9.65
CA THR A 283 15.40 13.05 10.21
C THR A 283 15.67 13.09 11.71
N GLU A 284 16.12 14.24 12.22
CA GLU A 284 16.44 14.45 13.64
C GLU A 284 17.57 13.56 14.19
N GLU A 285 18.55 13.20 13.35
CA GLU A 285 19.71 12.43 13.80
C GLU A 285 20.73 13.27 14.57
N GLY A 286 21.34 12.68 15.62
CA GLY A 286 22.41 13.33 16.38
C GLY A 286 23.73 13.39 15.62
N LEU A 287 24.67 14.23 16.10
CA LEU A 287 25.96 14.50 15.44
C LEU A 287 26.76 13.23 15.10
N ILE A 288 26.78 12.25 16.00
CA ILE A 288 27.52 10.98 15.79
C ILE A 288 26.90 10.18 14.64
N LEU A 289 25.57 10.06 14.61
CA LEU A 289 24.87 9.30 13.56
C LEU A 289 25.00 10.00 12.21
N TRP A 290 24.91 11.33 12.19
CA TRP A 290 25.16 12.12 11.00
C TRP A 290 26.56 11.88 10.42
N PHE A 291 27.59 11.90 11.29
CA PHE A 291 28.98 11.67 10.87
C PHE A 291 29.18 10.24 10.35
N LEU A 292 28.64 9.23 11.04
CA LEU A 292 28.69 7.83 10.59
C LEU A 292 27.99 7.66 9.24
N ALA A 293 26.80 8.23 9.07
CA ALA A 293 26.07 8.19 7.81
C ALA A 293 26.85 8.87 6.68
N LEU A 294 27.50 10.01 6.96
CA LEU A 294 28.34 10.70 5.98
C LEU A 294 29.50 9.80 5.51
N VAL A 295 30.27 9.25 6.44
CA VAL A 295 31.45 8.42 6.15
C VAL A 295 31.07 7.10 5.47
N LEU A 296 29.94 6.49 5.87
CA LEU A 296 29.51 5.19 5.35
C LEU A 296 28.60 5.28 4.11
N SER A 297 28.06 6.47 3.79
CA SER A 297 27.19 6.65 2.61
C SER A 297 27.81 6.23 1.27
N PRO A 298 29.13 6.41 1.00
CA PRO A 298 29.73 5.95 -0.25
C PRO A 298 29.65 4.43 -0.41
N LEU A 299 29.75 3.68 0.69
CA LEU A 299 29.65 2.22 0.69
C LEU A 299 28.27 1.76 0.18
N ARG A 300 27.20 2.41 0.64
CA ARG A 300 25.84 2.15 0.15
C ARG A 300 25.69 2.43 -1.35
N TRP A 301 26.32 3.50 -1.84
CA TRP A 301 26.34 3.81 -3.27
C TRP A 301 27.09 2.73 -4.06
N ILE A 302 28.26 2.27 -3.58
CA ILE A 302 29.04 1.18 -4.19
C ILE A 302 28.19 -0.09 -4.28
N PHE A 303 27.55 -0.51 -3.18
CA PHE A 303 26.66 -1.68 -3.18
C PHE A 303 25.54 -1.53 -4.20
N SER A 304 24.91 -0.36 -4.28
CA SER A 304 23.89 -0.12 -5.30
C SER A 304 24.43 -0.28 -6.72
N LYS A 305 25.66 0.16 -7.01
CA LYS A 305 26.24 0.02 -8.35
C LYS A 305 26.63 -1.42 -8.68
N LEU A 306 27.12 -2.17 -7.69
CA LEU A 306 27.34 -3.61 -7.85
C LEU A 306 26.04 -4.34 -8.19
N VAL A 307 24.93 -4.01 -7.51
CA VAL A 307 23.61 -4.59 -7.82
C VAL A 307 23.13 -4.17 -9.21
N GLU A 308 23.28 -2.90 -9.62
CA GLU A 308 22.94 -2.47 -10.99
C GLU A 308 23.72 -3.27 -12.05
N CYS A 309 25.03 -3.45 -11.85
CA CYS A 309 25.87 -4.24 -12.75
C CYS A 309 25.44 -5.71 -12.79
N TYR A 310 25.20 -6.32 -11.63
CA TYR A 310 24.72 -7.69 -11.51
C TYR A 310 23.38 -7.88 -12.23
N LEU A 311 22.40 -7.00 -12.01
CA LEU A 311 21.08 -7.07 -12.66
C LEU A 311 21.17 -6.93 -14.18
N ARG A 312 22.05 -6.06 -14.69
CA ARG A 312 22.31 -5.92 -16.13
C ARG A 312 23.01 -7.12 -16.74
N TRP A 313 23.77 -7.87 -15.93
CA TRP A 313 24.46 -9.07 -16.36
C TRP A 313 23.53 -10.28 -16.43
N ILE A 314 22.70 -10.50 -15.41
CA ILE A 314 21.81 -11.68 -15.35
C ILE A 314 20.56 -11.55 -16.22
N TYR A 315 20.06 -10.32 -16.44
CA TYR A 315 18.85 -10.09 -17.21
C TYR A 315 19.14 -9.41 -18.54
N PRO A 316 18.44 -9.79 -19.63
CA PRO A 316 18.62 -9.21 -20.96
C PRO A 316 17.96 -7.82 -21.08
N LEU A 317 18.26 -6.90 -20.15
CA LEU A 317 17.57 -5.61 -20.03
C LEU A 317 17.75 -4.74 -21.28
N ASN A 318 18.97 -4.67 -21.82
CA ASN A 318 19.27 -3.91 -23.04
C ASN A 318 18.48 -4.43 -24.24
N LYS A 319 18.40 -5.76 -24.42
CA LYS A 319 17.69 -6.40 -25.53
C LYS A 319 16.23 -5.99 -25.62
N TYR A 320 15.58 -5.78 -24.47
CA TYR A 320 14.16 -5.49 -24.38
C TYR A 320 13.84 -4.04 -23.98
N ASN A 321 14.81 -3.12 -24.05
CA ASN A 321 14.65 -1.72 -23.61
C ASN A 321 14.18 -1.56 -22.16
N MET A 322 14.63 -2.48 -21.29
CA MET A 322 14.25 -2.61 -19.89
C MET A 322 15.29 -2.06 -18.91
N VAL A 323 16.23 -1.22 -19.37
CA VAL A 323 17.19 -0.55 -18.47
C VAL A 323 16.54 0.71 -17.87
N PRO A 324 16.36 0.78 -16.54
CA PRO A 324 15.82 1.99 -15.90
C PRO A 324 16.77 3.18 -16.05
N LYS A 325 16.19 4.38 -16.19
CA LYS A 325 16.98 5.63 -16.28
C LYS A 325 17.49 6.11 -14.93
N HIS A 326 16.88 5.68 -13.82
CA HIS A 326 17.29 6.03 -12.46
C HIS A 326 18.13 4.93 -11.81
N SER A 327 18.90 5.29 -10.76
CA SER A 327 19.74 4.34 -10.02
C SER A 327 18.90 3.34 -9.22
N PHE A 328 19.50 2.17 -8.95
CA PHE A 328 18.90 1.17 -8.08
C PHE A 328 18.67 1.73 -6.67
N LEU A 329 19.62 2.48 -6.13
CA LEU A 329 19.50 3.15 -4.84
C LEU A 329 18.29 4.08 -4.77
N LYS A 330 18.02 4.86 -5.82
CA LYS A 330 16.84 5.74 -5.85
C LYS A 330 15.54 4.94 -5.80
N GLN A 331 15.51 3.79 -6.47
CA GLN A 331 14.31 2.95 -6.52
C GLN A 331 14.06 2.17 -5.23
N ILE A 332 15.12 1.66 -4.58
CA ILE A 332 14.96 0.92 -3.34
C ILE A 332 14.48 1.86 -2.23
N CYS A 333 14.99 3.10 -2.18
CA CYS A 333 14.51 4.13 -1.28
C CYS A 333 13.05 4.53 -1.54
N SER A 334 12.56 4.40 -2.78
CA SER A 334 11.16 4.68 -3.12
C SER A 334 10.23 3.49 -2.93
N CYS A 335 10.73 2.33 -2.46
CA CYS A 335 9.97 1.08 -2.32
C CYS A 335 9.29 0.61 -3.63
N MET A 336 9.88 0.93 -4.79
CA MET A 336 9.33 0.59 -6.11
C MET A 336 10.00 -0.64 -6.73
N PHE A 337 10.86 -1.32 -5.98
CA PHE A 337 11.46 -2.58 -6.38
C PHE A 337 10.44 -3.71 -6.32
N MET A 338 10.43 -4.58 -7.33
CA MET A 338 9.48 -5.70 -7.42
C MET A 338 10.17 -7.00 -7.80
N ILE A 339 9.69 -8.10 -7.24
CA ILE A 339 10.09 -9.45 -7.61
C ILE A 339 9.46 -9.78 -8.96
N LEU A 340 10.27 -10.29 -9.89
CA LEU A 340 9.78 -10.81 -11.16
C LEU A 340 9.05 -12.15 -10.93
N PRO A 341 7.92 -12.37 -11.60
CA PRO A 341 7.31 -13.69 -11.69
C PRO A 341 8.30 -14.73 -12.19
N ARG A 342 8.14 -15.95 -11.72
CA ARG A 342 8.98 -17.08 -12.14
C ARG A 342 8.90 -17.26 -13.65
N ASP A 343 10.06 -17.51 -14.25
CA ASP A 343 10.23 -17.68 -15.70
C ASP A 343 9.76 -16.50 -16.57
N PHE A 344 9.76 -15.26 -16.03
CA PHE A 344 9.34 -14.06 -16.76
C PHE A 344 10.03 -13.91 -18.13
N TYR A 345 11.37 -13.97 -18.17
CA TYR A 345 12.10 -13.85 -19.44
C TYR A 345 12.02 -15.11 -20.32
N GLY A 346 11.68 -16.27 -19.78
CA GLY A 346 11.36 -17.45 -20.57
C GLY A 346 10.12 -17.22 -21.43
N ARG A 347 9.06 -16.70 -20.82
CA ARG A 347 7.82 -16.29 -21.52
C ARG A 347 8.04 -15.19 -22.56
N VAL A 348 8.95 -14.26 -22.27
CA VAL A 348 9.34 -13.23 -23.25
C VAL A 348 10.07 -13.82 -24.45
N ARG A 349 10.92 -14.84 -24.24
CA ARG A 349 11.60 -15.54 -25.35
C ARG A 349 10.67 -16.43 -26.15
N GLU A 350 9.75 -17.12 -25.47
CA GLU A 350 8.70 -17.95 -26.07
C GLU A 350 7.72 -17.11 -26.91
N GLY A 351 7.50 -15.85 -26.53
CA GLY A 351 6.59 -14.94 -27.20
C GLY A 351 5.18 -14.90 -26.60
N SER A 352 4.94 -15.63 -25.50
CA SER A 352 3.68 -15.55 -24.73
C SER A 352 3.54 -14.24 -23.96
N LEU A 353 4.66 -13.56 -23.68
CA LEU A 353 4.70 -12.22 -23.06
C LEU A 353 5.49 -11.24 -23.95
N ILE A 354 4.84 -10.17 -24.40
CA ILE A 354 5.45 -9.16 -25.27
C ILE A 354 5.74 -7.90 -24.45
N LEU A 355 6.98 -7.41 -24.49
CA LEU A 355 7.37 -6.16 -23.85
C LEU A 355 7.29 -5.01 -24.86
N ARG A 356 6.48 -3.98 -24.58
CA ARG A 356 6.37 -2.80 -25.43
C ARG A 356 6.56 -1.52 -24.63
N LYS A 357 7.53 -0.72 -25.06
CA LYS A 357 7.76 0.61 -24.53
C LYS A 357 7.13 1.65 -25.46
N SER A 358 6.35 2.56 -24.90
CA SER A 358 5.75 3.69 -25.63
C SER A 358 5.37 4.78 -24.64
N ASP A 359 5.62 6.04 -25.02
CA ASP A 359 5.28 7.22 -24.20
C ASP A 359 3.89 7.77 -24.51
N VAL A 360 3.43 7.63 -25.77
CA VAL A 360 2.15 8.13 -26.27
C VAL A 360 1.27 6.96 -26.65
N VAL A 361 0.10 6.89 -26.02
CA VAL A 361 -0.87 5.80 -26.20
C VAL A 361 -2.22 6.41 -26.53
N GLY A 362 -2.77 6.04 -27.68
CA GLY A 362 -4.15 6.29 -28.11
C GLY A 362 -4.89 4.98 -28.31
N PHE A 363 -6.18 5.07 -28.61
CA PHE A 363 -7.05 3.92 -28.87
C PHE A 363 -7.65 4.00 -30.28
N TYR A 364 -7.87 2.85 -30.89
CA TYR A 364 -8.60 2.71 -32.14
C TYR A 364 -9.47 1.45 -32.09
N GLU A 365 -10.28 1.23 -33.14
CA GLU A 365 -11.32 0.19 -33.17
C GLU A 365 -10.82 -1.22 -32.77
N LYS A 366 -9.60 -1.60 -33.17
CA LYS A 366 -9.04 -2.94 -32.95
C LYS A 366 -7.98 -3.02 -31.83
N GLY A 367 -7.70 -1.92 -31.13
CA GLY A 367 -6.64 -1.92 -30.12
C GLY A 367 -6.10 -0.54 -29.73
N LEU A 368 -4.77 -0.46 -29.61
CA LEU A 368 -4.04 0.75 -29.23
C LEU A 368 -3.19 1.28 -30.37
N VAL A 369 -3.08 2.60 -30.42
CA VAL A 369 -2.14 3.31 -31.30
C VAL A 369 -1.02 3.84 -30.42
N LEU A 370 0.23 3.55 -30.79
CA LEU A 370 1.41 3.93 -30.04
C LEU A 370 2.21 4.98 -30.84
N ASP A 371 3.11 5.67 -30.13
CA ASP A 371 4.16 6.51 -30.72
C ASP A 371 3.61 7.55 -31.72
N GLY A 372 2.54 8.23 -31.29
CA GLY A 372 1.93 9.34 -32.03
C GLY A 372 1.22 8.95 -33.33
N GLY A 373 0.86 7.67 -33.53
CA GLY A 373 0.17 7.22 -34.74
C GLY A 373 0.93 6.21 -35.57
N THR A 374 2.21 5.96 -35.26
CA THR A 374 3.12 5.21 -36.14
C THR A 374 3.05 3.69 -35.94
N SER A 375 2.55 3.23 -34.79
CA SER A 375 2.49 1.79 -34.48
C SER A 375 1.09 1.42 -33.98
N HIS A 376 0.56 0.31 -34.49
CA HIS A 376 -0.72 -0.26 -34.06
C HIS A 376 -0.49 -1.55 -33.29
N LEU A 377 -1.15 -1.68 -32.15
CA LEU A 377 -1.15 -2.85 -31.30
C LEU A 377 -2.58 -3.37 -31.16
N GLU A 378 -2.87 -4.50 -31.79
CA GLU A 378 -4.19 -5.13 -31.65
C GLU A 378 -4.36 -5.71 -30.24
N ALA A 379 -5.54 -5.47 -29.65
CA ALA A 379 -5.86 -5.90 -28.31
C ALA A 379 -7.36 -6.20 -28.22
N ASP A 380 -7.71 -7.30 -27.56
CA ASP A 380 -9.11 -7.63 -27.29
C ASP A 380 -9.50 -7.11 -25.90
N ILE A 381 -8.53 -7.00 -24.98
CA ILE A 381 -8.71 -6.49 -23.61
C ILE A 381 -7.56 -5.55 -23.23
N VAL A 382 -7.88 -4.46 -22.53
CA VAL A 382 -6.92 -3.62 -21.83
C VAL A 382 -7.23 -3.61 -20.33
N ILE A 383 -6.27 -4.06 -19.53
CA ILE A 383 -6.34 -4.02 -18.06
C ILE A 383 -5.46 -2.88 -17.54
N PHE A 384 -6.11 -1.83 -17.05
CA PHE A 384 -5.44 -0.71 -16.40
C PHE A 384 -4.89 -1.15 -15.04
N ALA A 385 -3.59 -1.42 -15.00
CA ALA A 385 -2.84 -1.71 -13.78
C ALA A 385 -1.93 -0.51 -13.41
N THR A 386 -2.54 0.68 -13.36
CA THR A 386 -1.85 1.98 -13.27
C THR A 386 -1.76 2.54 -11.84
N GLY A 387 -2.00 1.70 -10.83
CA GLY A 387 -2.03 2.13 -9.43
C GLY A 387 -3.44 2.52 -8.97
N TYR A 388 -3.52 3.12 -7.79
CA TYR A 388 -4.78 3.46 -7.11
C TYR A 388 -4.57 4.76 -6.35
N LYS A 389 -5.66 5.49 -6.14
CA LYS A 389 -5.68 6.76 -5.41
C LYS A 389 -6.26 6.55 -4.01
N SER A 390 -5.40 6.19 -3.07
CA SER A 390 -5.78 5.88 -1.69
C SER A 390 -6.24 7.12 -0.91
N ASP A 391 -5.63 8.25 -1.20
CA ASP A 391 -5.97 9.58 -0.72
C ASP A 391 -7.43 9.95 -1.03
N GLU A 392 -7.90 9.74 -2.27
CA GLU A 392 -9.30 10.01 -2.64
C GLU A 392 -10.28 9.17 -1.80
N LYS A 393 -9.95 7.89 -1.57
CA LYS A 393 -10.78 6.98 -0.77
C LYS A 393 -10.88 7.42 0.70
N ILE A 394 -9.76 7.82 1.32
CA ILE A 394 -9.74 8.25 2.72
C ILE A 394 -10.39 9.63 2.86
N THR A 395 -10.09 10.54 1.95
CA THR A 395 -10.67 11.90 1.90
C THR A 395 -12.20 11.86 1.84
N GLY A 396 -12.77 10.90 1.10
CA GLY A 396 -14.21 10.72 0.98
C GLY A 396 -14.93 10.37 2.29
N ILE A 397 -14.22 9.85 3.29
CA ILE A 397 -14.79 9.43 4.58
C ILE A 397 -14.89 10.62 5.56
N PHE A 398 -14.05 11.64 5.46
CA PHE A 398 -14.12 12.77 6.39
C PHE A 398 -15.18 13.78 5.95
N SER A 399 -15.96 14.33 6.90
CA SER A 399 -16.95 15.37 6.58
C SER A 399 -16.31 16.75 6.41
N SER A 400 -15.40 17.13 7.32
CA SER A 400 -14.80 18.47 7.32
C SER A 400 -13.78 18.65 6.20
N LEU A 401 -13.80 19.85 5.60
CA LEU A 401 -12.93 20.25 4.50
C LEU A 401 -11.46 20.38 4.94
N GLU A 402 -11.23 20.73 6.20
CA GLU A 402 -9.93 20.86 6.83
C GLU A 402 -9.24 19.50 6.94
N PHE A 403 -9.94 18.46 7.42
CA PHE A 403 -9.39 17.11 7.47
C PHE A 403 -9.08 16.58 6.07
N LYS A 404 -9.94 16.85 5.10
CA LYS A 404 -9.68 16.52 3.68
C LYS A 404 -8.39 17.18 3.18
N LYS A 405 -8.16 18.46 3.50
CA LYS A 405 -6.92 19.18 3.13
C LYS A 405 -5.67 18.56 3.77
N CYS A 406 -5.74 18.13 5.04
CA CYS A 406 -4.62 17.46 5.72
C CYS A 406 -4.22 16.14 5.06
N ILE A 407 -5.19 15.39 4.52
CA ILE A 407 -4.96 14.11 3.83
C ILE A 407 -4.34 14.33 2.44
N ILE A 408 -4.85 15.31 1.69
CA ILE A 408 -4.39 15.64 0.33
C ILE A 408 -2.97 16.25 0.36
N GLY A 409 -2.60 16.97 1.41
CA GLY A 409 -1.28 17.59 1.58
C GLY A 409 -0.15 16.62 1.99
N SER A 410 -0.46 15.36 2.32
CA SER A 410 0.54 14.36 2.69
C SER A 410 1.24 13.82 1.44
N SER A 411 2.54 14.11 1.31
CA SER A 411 3.39 13.58 0.24
C SER A 411 3.76 12.09 0.42
N ALA A 412 3.37 11.50 1.55
CA ALA A 412 3.61 10.09 1.83
C ALA A 412 2.49 9.22 1.21
N PRO A 413 2.83 8.22 0.37
CA PRO A 413 1.83 7.27 -0.08
C PRO A 413 1.24 6.56 1.14
N PHE A 414 -0.07 6.60 1.30
CA PHE A 414 -0.76 5.71 2.24
C PHE A 414 -0.44 4.28 1.84
N TYR A 415 0.35 3.58 2.66
CA TYR A 415 0.72 2.19 2.43
C TYR A 415 -0.55 1.34 2.28
N ARG A 416 -0.55 0.45 1.27
CA ARG A 416 -1.62 -0.51 1.01
C ARG A 416 -1.40 -1.83 1.73
#